data_AF-A0A3A8KEF2-F1
#
_entry.id   AF-A0A3A8KEF2-F1
#
_cell.length_a   1.000
_cell.length_b   1.000
_cell.length_c   1.000
_cell.angle_alpha   90.00
_cell.angle_beta   90.00
_cell.angle_gamma   90.00
#
_symmetry.space_group_name_H-M   'P 1'
#
loop_
_entity.id
_entity.type
_entity.pdbx_description
1 polymer ?
#
loop_
_entity_poly.entity_id
_entity_poly.type
_entity_poly.pdbx_seq_one_letter_code
_entity_poly.pdbx_strand_id
1 'polypeptide(L)'
;MPVIRWLVLFLLSCGLGCGAAIISSECNQSDSTVSCCLKRHPGQYEACGADAPAQRMLGARGARIDSKTLWKQGRIRLDVENPAPGVRPGQLHFQDAQTGAKYLYDPASRSFANAPRWVNELLKTDAKFASSVEKGLYYLGEVPP
;
A
#
# COMPACT_ATOMS: atom_id res chain seq x y z
N MET A 1 23.25 -69.10 2.62
CA MET A 1 24.51 -68.43 2.23
C MET A 1 24.37 -68.09 0.76
N PRO A 2 24.37 -66.81 0.33
CA PRO A 2 25.55 -65.94 0.38
C PRO A 2 25.29 -64.48 0.84
N VAL A 3 26.42 -63.81 1.04
CA VAL A 3 26.72 -62.41 1.39
C VAL A 3 26.26 -61.45 0.26
N ILE A 4 26.03 -60.16 0.55
CA ILE A 4 26.53 -58.99 -0.24
C ILE A 4 26.13 -57.64 0.41
N ARG A 5 27.17 -56.98 0.94
CA ARG A 5 27.62 -55.60 0.72
C ARG A 5 26.74 -54.40 1.15
N TRP A 6 27.24 -53.73 2.18
CA TRP A 6 26.92 -52.34 2.55
C TRP A 6 27.33 -51.35 1.45
N LEU A 7 26.46 -50.38 1.15
CA LEU A 7 26.86 -49.09 0.60
C LEU A 7 26.01 -48.00 1.27
N VAL A 8 26.66 -47.14 2.03
CA VAL A 8 26.10 -45.88 2.54
C VAL A 8 26.23 -44.84 1.42
N LEU A 9 25.15 -44.10 1.13
CA LEU A 9 25.28 -42.77 0.53
C LEU A 9 24.25 -41.83 1.17
N PHE A 10 24.78 -40.90 1.97
CA PHE A 10 24.12 -39.66 2.37
C PHE A 10 23.93 -38.80 1.12
N LEU A 11 22.77 -38.15 0.94
CA LEU A 11 22.69 -36.86 0.26
C LEU A 11 21.46 -36.07 0.71
N LEU A 12 21.81 -34.93 1.31
CA LEU A 12 21.07 -33.74 1.70
C LEU A 12 20.33 -33.08 0.53
N SER A 13 19.15 -32.47 0.75
CA SER A 13 18.68 -31.18 0.17
C SER A 13 17.15 -31.06 0.43
N CYS A 14 16.65 -30.14 1.27
CA CYS A 14 16.33 -28.73 0.98
C CYS A 14 15.52 -28.56 -0.32
N GLY A 15 14.36 -27.89 -0.40
CA GLY A 15 13.67 -26.98 0.51
C GLY A 15 12.17 -26.96 0.19
N LEU A 16 11.32 -26.57 1.14
CA LEU A 16 10.77 -25.21 1.21
C LEU A 16 10.48 -24.59 -0.17
N GLY A 17 9.38 -25.02 -0.78
CA GLY A 17 8.66 -24.23 -1.77
C GLY A 17 7.55 -23.45 -1.07
N CYS A 18 7.89 -22.41 -0.30
CA CYS A 18 6.95 -21.34 -0.02
C CYS A 18 6.52 -20.74 -1.36
N GLY A 19 5.22 -20.64 -1.61
CA GLY A 19 4.68 -19.92 -2.75
C GLY A 19 5.08 -18.45 -2.70
N ALA A 20 6.22 -18.11 -3.29
CA ALA A 20 6.50 -16.77 -3.74
C ALA A 20 5.74 -16.60 -5.07
N ALA A 21 4.81 -15.64 -5.12
CA ALA A 21 4.25 -15.19 -6.38
C ALA A 21 5.42 -14.86 -7.32
N ILE A 22 5.50 -15.57 -8.44
CA ILE A 22 6.51 -15.31 -9.47
C ILE A 22 6.17 -13.94 -10.04
N ILE A 23 6.87 -12.90 -9.56
CA ILE A 23 7.00 -11.67 -10.32
C ILE A 23 7.85 -12.07 -11.53
N SER A 24 7.21 -12.35 -12.66
CA SER A 24 7.93 -12.75 -13.87
C SER A 24 8.85 -11.62 -14.30
N SER A 25 10.13 -11.72 -13.95
CA SER A 25 11.22 -10.86 -14.43
C SER A 25 11.63 -11.22 -15.86
N GLU A 26 10.96 -12.20 -16.44
CA GLU A 26 11.15 -12.65 -17.82
C GLU A 26 10.41 -11.71 -18.78
N CYS A 27 11.19 -11.17 -19.71
CA CYS A 27 10.67 -10.42 -20.83
C CYS A 27 10.23 -11.38 -21.92
N ASN A 28 9.16 -11.04 -22.61
CA ASN A 28 8.66 -11.81 -23.75
C ASN A 28 8.72 -10.99 -25.04
N GLN A 29 8.33 -11.60 -26.15
CA GLN A 29 8.37 -11.00 -27.48
C GLN A 29 7.43 -9.82 -27.69
N SER A 30 6.48 -9.56 -26.78
CA SER A 30 5.62 -8.37 -26.81
C SER A 30 6.13 -7.24 -25.93
N ASP A 31 7.24 -7.44 -25.20
CA ASP A 31 7.88 -6.39 -24.41
C ASP A 31 8.77 -5.49 -25.28
N SER A 32 8.65 -4.18 -25.06
CA SER A 32 9.65 -3.23 -25.54
C SER A 32 10.92 -3.31 -24.68
N THR A 33 12.02 -2.74 -25.16
CA THR A 33 13.27 -2.64 -24.37
C THR A 33 13.03 -1.95 -23.02
N VAL A 34 12.18 -0.92 -23.00
CA VAL A 34 11.82 -0.16 -21.79
C VAL A 34 10.93 -0.99 -20.86
N SER A 35 9.88 -1.67 -21.37
CA SER A 35 9.00 -2.48 -20.52
C SER A 35 9.72 -3.71 -19.95
N CYS A 36 10.60 -4.33 -20.74
CA CYS A 36 11.47 -5.40 -20.29
C CYS A 36 12.42 -4.95 -19.17
N CYS A 37 13.05 -3.79 -19.32
CA CYS A 37 13.92 -3.22 -18.28
C CYS A 37 13.14 -2.98 -16.99
N LEU A 38 11.95 -2.38 -17.04
CA LEU A 38 11.12 -2.12 -15.86
C LEU A 38 10.60 -3.40 -15.19
N LYS A 39 10.34 -4.48 -15.95
CA LYS A 39 10.01 -5.79 -15.37
C LYS A 39 11.17 -6.38 -14.56
N ARG A 40 12.40 -6.17 -15.01
CA ARG A 40 13.62 -6.62 -14.33
C ARG A 40 14.08 -5.69 -13.21
N HIS A 41 13.78 -4.40 -13.34
CA HIS A 41 14.20 -3.32 -12.46
C HIS A 41 13.02 -2.43 -12.08
N PRO A 42 12.04 -2.95 -11.30
CA PRO A 42 10.85 -2.20 -10.95
C PRO A 42 11.22 -0.92 -10.20
N GLY A 43 10.65 0.20 -10.64
CA GLY A 43 10.90 1.52 -10.06
C GLY A 43 12.14 2.26 -10.59
N GLN A 44 13.01 1.61 -11.39
CA GLN A 44 14.19 2.26 -11.97
C GLN A 44 13.86 2.95 -13.31
N TYR A 45 12.89 3.86 -13.30
CA TYR A 45 12.39 4.52 -14.52
C TYR A 45 13.51 5.23 -15.27
N GLU A 46 14.33 6.04 -14.60
CA GLU A 46 15.44 6.76 -15.21
C GLU A 46 16.48 5.83 -15.84
N ALA A 47 16.89 4.76 -15.12
CA ALA A 47 17.87 3.80 -15.64
C ALA A 47 17.33 2.99 -16.83
N CYS A 48 16.01 2.83 -16.91
CA CYS A 48 15.33 2.16 -18.02
C CYS A 48 14.93 3.10 -19.17
N GLY A 49 15.28 4.40 -19.10
CA GLY A 49 14.89 5.38 -20.11
C GLY A 49 13.37 5.61 -20.18
N ALA A 50 12.67 5.38 -19.07
CA ALA A 50 11.24 5.63 -18.92
C ALA A 50 11.00 6.88 -18.07
N ASP A 51 9.96 7.62 -18.40
CA ASP A 51 9.42 8.61 -17.47
C ASP A 51 8.80 7.89 -16.27
N ALA A 52 9.09 8.37 -15.07
CA ALA A 52 8.37 7.90 -13.88
C ALA A 52 6.88 8.19 -14.07
N PRO A 53 5.98 7.25 -13.75
CA PRO A 53 4.55 7.51 -13.83
C PRO A 53 4.23 8.70 -12.94
N ALA A 54 3.49 9.67 -13.48
CA ALA A 54 3.02 10.81 -12.69
C ALA A 54 2.32 10.28 -11.44
N GLN A 55 2.72 10.78 -10.26
CA GLN A 55 2.01 10.46 -9.02
C GLN A 55 0.55 10.89 -9.19
N ARG A 56 -0.35 9.90 -9.19
CA ARG A 56 -1.78 10.20 -9.34
C ARG A 56 -2.25 10.97 -8.12
N MET A 57 -3.15 11.92 -8.37
CA MET A 57 -3.82 12.67 -7.33
C MET A 57 -4.65 11.71 -6.45
N LEU A 58 -4.41 11.74 -5.13
CA LEU A 58 -5.17 10.95 -4.15
C LEU A 58 -6.66 11.17 -4.36
N GLY A 59 -7.46 10.11 -4.44
CA GLY A 59 -8.91 10.27 -4.63
C GLY A 59 -9.36 10.39 -6.08
N ALA A 60 -8.45 10.43 -7.07
CA ALA A 60 -8.82 10.68 -8.47
C ALA A 60 -9.76 9.63 -9.08
N ARG A 61 -9.75 8.40 -8.56
CA ARG A 61 -10.66 7.31 -8.96
C ARG A 61 -11.75 7.03 -7.92
N GLY A 62 -11.80 7.84 -6.86
CA GLY A 62 -12.73 7.69 -5.76
C GLY A 62 -14.09 8.32 -6.04
N ALA A 63 -15.02 8.08 -5.12
CA ALA A 63 -16.33 8.71 -5.15
C ALA A 63 -16.22 10.20 -4.83
N ARG A 64 -17.12 11.02 -5.37
CA ARG A 64 -17.28 12.42 -4.94
C ARG A 64 -17.88 12.45 -3.54
N ILE A 65 -17.18 13.08 -2.60
CA ILE A 65 -17.61 13.21 -1.20
C ILE A 65 -17.27 14.63 -0.74
N ASP A 66 -18.25 15.43 -0.36
CA ASP A 66 -17.95 16.77 0.17
C ASP A 66 -17.26 16.69 1.52
N SER A 67 -17.86 15.96 2.47
CA SER A 67 -17.23 15.54 3.73
C SER A 67 -18.01 14.40 4.37
N LYS A 68 -17.31 13.44 4.98
CA LYS A 68 -17.92 12.32 5.71
C LYS A 68 -17.04 11.91 6.89
N THR A 69 -17.61 11.92 8.09
CA THR A 69 -16.97 11.33 9.27
C THR A 69 -17.07 9.81 9.23
N LEU A 70 -15.93 9.14 9.33
CA LEU A 70 -15.81 7.69 9.30
C LEU A 70 -15.69 7.10 10.70
N TRP A 71 -15.04 7.84 11.60
CA TRP A 71 -14.83 7.45 12.99
C TRP A 71 -14.83 8.68 13.87
N LYS A 72 -15.32 8.53 15.10
CA LYS A 72 -15.33 9.61 16.10
C LYS A 72 -15.25 9.02 17.50
N GLN A 73 -14.43 9.62 18.35
CA GLN A 73 -14.37 9.33 19.77
C GLN A 73 -14.27 10.63 20.55
N GLY A 74 -15.35 11.01 21.24
CA GLY A 74 -15.42 12.30 21.94
C GLY A 74 -15.19 13.48 20.99
N ARG A 75 -14.06 14.18 21.17
CA ARG A 75 -13.69 15.40 20.43
C ARG A 75 -12.84 15.14 19.19
N ILE A 76 -12.30 13.94 19.04
CA ILE A 76 -11.44 13.56 17.92
C ILE A 76 -12.22 12.77 16.89
N ARG A 77 -11.89 12.96 15.62
CA ARG A 77 -12.57 12.30 14.49
C ARG A 77 -11.64 12.04 13.31
N LEU A 78 -12.06 11.10 12.48
CA LEU A 78 -11.48 10.79 11.18
C LEU A 78 -12.50 11.12 10.10
N ASP A 79 -12.15 12.01 9.19
CA ASP A 79 -13.01 12.47 8.10
C ASP A 79 -12.37 12.17 6.74
N VAL A 80 -13.20 11.84 5.75
CA VAL A 80 -12.81 11.73 4.34
C VAL A 80 -13.52 12.80 3.51
N GLU A 81 -12.76 13.40 2.59
CA GLU A 81 -13.22 14.43 1.68
C GLU A 81 -12.65 14.14 0.29
N ASN A 82 -13.50 14.11 -0.72
CA ASN A 82 -13.12 14.02 -2.13
C ASN A 82 -14.07 14.84 -3.01
N PRO A 83 -14.15 16.16 -2.81
CA PRO A 83 -15.20 16.99 -3.41
C PRO A 83 -15.08 17.20 -4.92
N ALA A 84 -13.89 17.02 -5.53
CA ALA A 84 -13.73 17.08 -6.98
C ALA A 84 -12.64 16.08 -7.44
N PRO A 85 -13.00 14.79 -7.56
CA PRO A 85 -12.07 13.73 -7.96
C PRO A 85 -11.37 14.07 -9.28
N GLY A 86 -10.04 13.93 -9.32
CA GLY A 86 -9.22 14.18 -10.51
C GLY A 86 -8.91 15.66 -10.78
N VAL A 87 -9.52 16.59 -10.03
CA VAL A 87 -9.26 18.03 -10.13
C VAL A 87 -8.49 18.55 -8.91
N ARG A 88 -8.83 18.07 -7.71
CA ARG A 88 -8.05 18.32 -6.49
C ARG A 88 -7.90 17.05 -5.65
N PRO A 89 -6.78 16.89 -4.91
CA PRO A 89 -6.57 15.71 -4.10
C PRO A 89 -7.65 15.60 -3.04
N GLY A 90 -8.22 14.40 -2.94
CA GLY A 90 -8.99 13.99 -1.79
C GLY A 90 -8.10 13.93 -0.55
N GLN A 91 -8.74 13.89 0.60
CA GLN A 91 -8.10 13.93 1.91
C GLN A 91 -8.76 12.90 2.82
N LEU A 92 -7.92 12.21 3.58
CA LEU A 92 -8.33 11.50 4.77
C LEU A 92 -7.59 12.15 5.93
N HIS A 93 -8.31 12.65 6.93
CA HIS A 93 -7.71 13.47 7.96
C HIS A 93 -8.23 13.17 9.36
N PHE A 94 -7.31 13.19 10.31
CA PHE A 94 -7.62 13.21 11.73
C PHE A 94 -7.81 14.66 12.16
N GLN A 95 -8.85 14.93 12.95
CA GLN A 95 -9.11 16.24 13.50
C GLN A 95 -9.44 16.18 14.99
N ASP A 96 -8.80 17.05 15.77
CA ASP A 96 -9.14 17.30 17.17
C ASP A 96 -9.93 18.61 17.28
N ALA A 97 -11.19 18.51 17.68
CA ALA A 97 -12.07 19.67 17.82
C ALA A 97 -11.70 20.59 19.00
N GLN A 98 -10.92 20.12 19.98
CA GLN A 98 -10.49 20.96 21.10
C GLN A 98 -9.36 21.91 20.71
N THR A 99 -8.36 21.38 20.00
CA THR A 99 -7.17 22.15 19.61
C THR A 99 -7.29 22.76 18.21
N GLY A 100 -8.23 22.25 17.39
CA GLY A 100 -8.31 22.58 15.97
C GLY A 100 -7.24 21.88 15.11
N ALA A 101 -6.41 21.03 15.72
CA ALA A 101 -5.34 20.34 15.00
C ALA A 101 -5.91 19.39 13.94
N LYS A 102 -5.29 19.42 12.75
CA LYS A 102 -5.63 18.57 11.61
C LYS A 102 -4.36 17.89 11.09
N TYR A 103 -4.44 16.57 10.91
CA TYR A 103 -3.34 15.77 10.35
C TYR A 103 -3.83 14.97 9.15
N LEU A 104 -3.13 15.07 8.03
CA LEU A 104 -3.45 14.35 6.81
C LEU A 104 -2.80 12.97 6.82
N TYR A 105 -3.58 11.94 6.46
CA TYR A 105 -3.06 10.61 6.24
C TYR A 105 -2.30 10.56 4.91
N ASP A 106 -1.05 10.11 4.95
CA ASP A 106 -0.25 9.81 3.77
C ASP A 106 -0.28 8.30 3.48
N PRO A 107 -0.90 7.86 2.36
CA PRO A 107 -0.92 6.46 1.97
C PRO A 107 0.46 5.87 1.67
N ALA A 108 1.44 6.69 1.28
CA ALA A 108 2.79 6.22 0.97
C ALA A 108 3.54 5.82 2.24
N SER A 109 3.53 6.66 3.27
CA SER A 109 4.13 6.35 4.57
C SER A 109 3.21 5.57 5.51
N ARG A 110 1.93 5.41 5.15
CA ARG A 110 0.87 4.78 5.96
C ARG A 110 0.72 5.41 7.35
N SER A 111 0.80 6.74 7.42
CA SER A 111 0.77 7.48 8.68
C SER A 111 0.15 8.86 8.52
N PHE A 112 -0.31 9.44 9.62
CA PHE A 112 -0.68 10.86 9.68
C PHE A 112 0.58 11.72 9.76
N ALA A 113 0.81 12.55 8.74
CA ALA A 113 1.97 13.41 8.63
C ALA A 113 1.98 14.49 9.73
N ASN A 114 3.14 14.73 10.34
CA ASN A 114 3.36 15.70 11.42
C ASN A 114 2.44 15.52 12.65
N ALA A 115 1.82 14.34 12.79
CA ALA A 115 0.95 14.06 13.91
C ALA A 115 1.74 13.68 15.17
N PRO A 116 1.25 14.03 16.37
CA PRO A 116 1.75 13.47 17.62
C PRO A 116 1.76 11.95 17.56
N ARG A 117 2.76 11.33 18.19
CA ARG A 117 2.97 9.88 18.17
C ARG A 117 1.69 9.09 18.43
N TRP A 118 0.90 9.50 19.42
CA TRP A 118 -0.32 8.79 19.83
C TRP A 118 -1.37 8.68 18.71
N VAL A 119 -1.45 9.65 17.78
CA VAL A 119 -2.37 9.59 16.64
C VAL A 119 -2.01 8.41 15.73
N ASN A 120 -0.70 8.21 15.47
CA ASN A 120 -0.24 7.09 14.67
C ASN A 120 -0.25 5.75 15.45
N GLU A 121 -0.21 5.78 16.78
CA GLU A 121 -0.44 4.56 17.58
C GLU A 121 -1.89 4.08 17.50
N LEU A 122 -2.88 4.96 17.28
CA LEU A 122 -4.29 4.55 17.08
C LEU A 122 -4.45 3.58 15.91
N LEU A 123 -3.63 3.70 14.86
CA LEU A 123 -3.61 2.77 13.72
C LEU A 123 -3.32 1.32 14.14
N LYS A 124 -2.67 1.12 15.29
CA LYS A 124 -2.28 -0.19 15.82
C LYS A 124 -3.17 -0.62 16.97
N THR A 125 -3.60 0.33 17.81
CA THR A 125 -4.28 0.04 19.07
C THR A 125 -5.80 0.06 18.98
N ASP A 126 -6.38 0.80 18.01
CA ASP A 126 -7.84 0.87 17.81
C ASP A 126 -8.20 0.27 16.44
N ALA A 127 -8.73 -0.95 16.47
CA ALA A 127 -9.15 -1.67 15.27
C ALA A 127 -10.27 -0.95 14.49
N LYS A 128 -11.16 -0.22 15.16
CA LYS A 128 -12.23 0.54 14.50
C LYS A 128 -11.65 1.76 13.79
N PHE A 129 -10.68 2.43 14.41
CA PHE A 129 -9.98 3.54 13.78
C PHE A 129 -9.19 3.07 12.54
N ALA A 130 -8.40 2.00 12.67
CA ALA A 130 -7.65 1.41 11.56
C ALA A 130 -8.56 0.99 10.39
N SER A 131 -9.65 0.28 10.67
CA SER A 131 -10.64 -0.10 9.64
C SER A 131 -11.32 1.12 8.99
N SER A 132 -11.52 2.20 9.75
CA SER A 132 -12.08 3.44 9.20
C SER A 132 -11.10 4.17 8.28
N VAL A 133 -9.79 4.04 8.51
CA VAL A 133 -8.75 4.53 7.57
C VAL A 133 -8.82 3.75 6.26
N GLU A 134 -8.89 2.43 6.31
CA GLU A 134 -9.04 1.59 5.12
C GLU A 134 -10.32 1.94 4.34
N LYS A 135 -11.43 2.14 5.05
CA LYS A 135 -12.69 2.61 4.45
C LYS A 135 -12.56 3.98 3.78
N GLY A 136 -11.77 4.88 4.37
CA GLY A 136 -11.44 6.17 3.77
C GLY A 136 -10.68 6.01 2.46
N LEU A 137 -9.65 5.16 2.44
CA LEU A 137 -8.89 4.85 1.23
C LEU A 137 -9.72 4.17 0.15
N TYR A 138 -10.68 3.32 0.55
CA TYR A 138 -11.66 2.74 -0.35
C TYR A 138 -12.53 3.82 -1.01
N TYR A 139 -13.06 4.78 -0.23
CA TYR A 139 -13.81 5.91 -0.82
C TYR A 139 -12.98 6.76 -1.79
N LEU A 140 -11.66 6.87 -1.53
CA LEU A 140 -10.71 7.56 -2.39
C LEU A 140 -10.28 6.71 -3.61
N GLY A 141 -10.74 5.46 -3.75
CA GLY A 141 -10.37 4.60 -4.87
C GLY A 141 -8.89 4.17 -4.85
N GLU A 142 -8.29 4.13 -3.66
CA GLU A 142 -6.91 3.68 -3.46
C GLU A 142 -6.81 2.22 -3.04
N VAL A 143 -7.92 1.63 -2.61
CA VAL A 143 -8.05 0.20 -2.28
C VAL A 143 -9.17 -0.41 -3.13
N PRO A 144 -9.01 -1.65 -3.65
CA PRO A 144 -10.09 -2.36 -4.34
C PRO A 144 -11.33 -2.59 -3.45
N PRO A 145 -12.51 -2.79 -4.04
CA PRO A 145 -13.70 -3.26 -3.32
C PRO A 145 -13.54 -4.67 -2.73
#